data_AF-L5KZ23-F1
#
_entry.id   AF-L5KZ23-F1
#
_cell.length_a   1.000
_cell.length_b   1.000
_cell.length_c   1.000
_cell.angle_alpha   90.00
_cell.angle_beta   90.00
_cell.angle_gamma   90.00
#
_symmetry.space_group_name_H-M   'P 1'
#
loop_
_entity.id
_entity.type
_entity.pdbx_description
1 polymer ?
#
loop_
_entity_poly.entity_id
_entity_poly.type
_entity_poly.pdbx_seq_one_letter_code
_entity_poly.pdbx_strand_id
1 'polypeptide(L)'
;MAEYRGRTALVTDAIDEGKLTLQIHNARTSDDEQYLFENDGVYQAASLDLNIIELDSSPLITMERLKNGEKQLMCTPEGWFPQPHVQRRDMEEKTTPSVSEVLTQGGQGLFQVEAFLLVTNISVMYVTCAINPLLGKEKMATFSLSDW
;
A
#
# COMPACT_ATOMS: atom_id res chain seq x y z
N MET A 1 5.42 -24.97 0.80
CA MET A 1 4.31 -25.76 1.38
C MET A 1 4.10 -25.58 2.88
N ALA A 2 5.16 -25.45 3.70
CA ALA A 2 4.97 -25.29 5.15
C ALA A 2 4.20 -23.99 5.50
N GLU A 3 4.36 -22.91 4.70
CA GLU A 3 3.68 -21.63 4.94
C GLU A 3 2.14 -21.67 4.77
N TYR A 4 1.63 -22.67 4.06
CA TYR A 4 0.20 -22.86 3.79
C TYR A 4 -0.46 -23.85 4.77
N ARG A 5 0.34 -24.61 5.52
CA ARG A 5 -0.16 -25.66 6.40
C ARG A 5 -1.08 -25.10 7.48
N GLY A 6 -2.30 -25.64 7.55
CA GLY A 6 -3.31 -25.20 8.53
C GLY A 6 -3.93 -23.83 8.23
N ARG A 7 -3.55 -23.20 7.10
CA ARG A 7 -4.16 -21.97 6.60
C ARG A 7 -5.01 -22.22 5.36
N THR A 8 -4.76 -23.29 4.62
CA THR A 8 -5.51 -23.58 3.38
C THR A 8 -6.53 -24.69 3.55
N ALA A 9 -7.65 -24.56 2.85
CA ALA A 9 -8.69 -25.58 2.74
C ALA A 9 -9.21 -25.62 1.29
N LEU A 10 -9.55 -26.82 0.81
CA LEU A 10 -10.26 -26.98 -0.45
C LEU A 10 -11.74 -27.11 -0.13
N VAL A 11 -12.53 -26.14 -0.58
CA VAL A 11 -13.99 -26.16 -0.44
C VAL A 11 -14.59 -26.80 -1.68
N THR A 12 -15.41 -27.83 -1.46
CA THR A 12 -15.94 -28.73 -2.50
C THR A 12 -17.47 -28.79 -2.50
N ASP A 13 -18.12 -27.77 -1.96
CA ASP A 13 -19.58 -27.67 -1.85
C ASP A 13 -20.28 -27.66 -3.23
N ALA A 14 -19.64 -27.09 -4.24
CA ALA A 14 -20.12 -27.05 -5.62
C ALA A 14 -19.34 -27.97 -6.57
N ILE A 15 -18.73 -29.05 -6.06
CA ILE A 15 -17.92 -29.97 -6.87
C ILE A 15 -18.74 -30.68 -7.95
N ASP A 16 -20.02 -30.95 -7.68
CA ASP A 16 -20.96 -31.55 -8.64
C ASP A 16 -21.25 -30.62 -9.83
N GLU A 17 -21.03 -29.31 -9.67
CA GLU A 17 -21.07 -28.30 -10.75
C GLU A 17 -19.71 -28.11 -11.44
N GLY A 18 -18.69 -28.89 -11.05
CA GLY A 18 -17.31 -28.74 -11.54
C GLY A 18 -16.55 -27.55 -10.95
N LYS A 19 -16.99 -27.02 -9.80
CA LYS A 19 -16.35 -25.88 -9.13
C LYS A 19 -15.59 -26.33 -7.89
N LEU A 20 -14.37 -25.81 -7.73
CA LEU A 20 -13.51 -26.02 -6.57
C LEU A 20 -12.99 -24.66 -6.12
N THR A 21 -12.96 -24.42 -4.81
CA THR A 21 -12.45 -23.16 -4.25
C THR A 21 -11.28 -23.43 -3.31
N LEU A 22 -10.13 -22.84 -3.59
CA LEU A 22 -9.03 -22.76 -2.64
C LEU A 22 -9.31 -21.61 -1.66
N GLN A 23 -9.50 -21.95 -0.40
CA GLN A 23 -9.63 -20.97 0.68
C GLN A 23 -8.29 -20.84 1.41
N ILE A 24 -7.82 -19.60 1.59
CA ILE A 24 -6.62 -19.27 2.37
C ILE A 24 -7.04 -18.38 3.55
N HIS A 25 -6.80 -18.86 4.77
CA HIS A 25 -7.09 -18.15 6.00
C HIS A 25 -5.91 -17.28 6.44
N ASN A 26 -6.22 -16.12 7.01
CA ASN A 26 -5.25 -15.11 7.46
C ASN A 26 -4.26 -14.77 6.35
N ALA A 27 -4.76 -14.33 5.20
CA ALA A 27 -3.96 -14.01 4.03
C ALA A 27 -2.85 -13.01 4.37
N ARG A 28 -1.70 -13.14 3.70
CA ARG A 28 -0.47 -12.38 3.91
C ARG A 28 0.03 -11.85 2.57
N THR A 29 0.85 -10.81 2.59
CA THR A 29 1.51 -10.29 1.38
C THR A 29 2.29 -11.34 0.60
N SER A 30 2.83 -12.37 1.27
CA SER A 30 3.52 -13.50 0.62
C SER A 30 2.59 -14.43 -0.17
N ASP A 31 1.27 -14.35 0.05
CA ASP A 31 0.31 -15.17 -0.69
C ASP A 31 -0.09 -14.48 -2.02
N ASP A 32 0.40 -13.27 -2.29
CA ASP A 32 0.22 -12.46 -3.51
C ASP A 32 0.98 -13.07 -4.70
N GLU A 33 0.56 -14.27 -5.09
CA GLU A 33 1.22 -15.11 -6.09
C GLU A 33 0.19 -15.70 -7.05
N GLN A 34 0.70 -16.34 -8.11
CA GLN A 34 -0.11 -17.09 -9.06
C GLN A 34 -0.29 -18.54 -8.59
N TYR A 35 -1.55 -18.99 -8.50
CA TYR A 35 -1.89 -20.35 -8.10
C TYR A 35 -2.25 -21.21 -9.30
N LEU A 36 -1.76 -22.45 -9.31
CA LEU A 36 -2.05 -23.45 -10.33
C LEU A 36 -2.99 -24.52 -9.78
N PHE A 37 -4.05 -24.81 -10.53
CA PHE A 37 -4.97 -25.92 -10.24
C PHE A 37 -4.72 -27.07 -11.21
N GLU A 38 -4.60 -28.27 -10.69
CA GLU A 38 -4.42 -29.50 -11.47
C GLU A 38 -5.50 -30.52 -11.09
N ASN A 39 -6.06 -31.20 -12.10
CA ASN A 39 -6.98 -32.31 -11.93
C ASN A 39 -6.32 -33.58 -12.51
N ASP A 40 -6.35 -34.65 -11.73
CA ASP A 40 -5.51 -35.85 -11.87
C ASP A 40 -5.66 -36.53 -13.25
N GLY A 41 -4.78 -36.16 -14.19
CA GLY A 41 -4.62 -36.84 -15.49
C GLY A 41 -5.06 -36.07 -16.75
N VAL A 42 -5.59 -34.85 -16.64
CA VAL A 42 -5.81 -33.98 -17.81
C VAL A 42 -5.04 -32.69 -17.55
N TYR A 43 -4.08 -32.37 -18.41
CA TYR A 43 -3.25 -31.14 -18.38
C TYR A 43 -4.09 -29.87 -18.59
N GLN A 44 -5.07 -29.62 -17.73
CA GLN A 44 -5.84 -28.40 -17.66
C GLN A 44 -5.38 -27.67 -16.41
N ALA A 45 -4.41 -26.79 -16.62
CA ALA A 45 -3.90 -25.91 -15.60
C ALA A 45 -4.63 -24.57 -15.73
N ALA A 46 -5.32 -24.15 -14.69
CA ALA A 46 -5.86 -22.80 -14.58
C ALA A 46 -4.97 -21.99 -13.66
N SER A 47 -4.61 -20.77 -14.06
CA SER A 47 -3.91 -19.82 -13.21
C SER A 47 -4.89 -18.83 -12.59
N LEU A 48 -4.67 -18.50 -11.32
CA LEU A 48 -5.38 -17.43 -10.64
C LEU A 48 -4.37 -16.51 -9.97
N ASP A 49 -4.45 -15.22 -10.27
CA ASP A 49 -3.64 -14.19 -9.63
C ASP A 49 -4.37 -13.68 -8.39
N LEU A 50 -3.84 -13.99 -7.20
CA LEU A 50 -4.36 -13.45 -5.95
C LEU A 50 -3.71 -12.09 -5.71
N ASN A 51 -4.53 -11.05 -5.53
CA ASN A 51 -4.07 -9.70 -5.20
C ASN A 51 -4.34 -9.39 -3.72
N ILE A 52 -3.29 -9.23 -2.92
CA ILE A 52 -3.38 -8.84 -1.51
C ILE A 52 -3.24 -7.33 -1.38
N ILE A 53 -4.11 -6.73 -0.56
CA ILE A 53 -4.09 -5.31 -0.28
C ILE A 53 -4.18 -5.09 1.22
N GLU A 54 -3.21 -4.34 1.74
CA GLU A 54 -3.18 -3.89 3.13
C GLU A 54 -3.15 -2.35 3.15
N LEU A 55 -4.15 -1.75 3.79
CA LEU A 55 -4.42 -0.31 3.81
C LEU A 55 -4.45 0.17 5.26
N ASP A 56 -3.31 0.16 5.92
CA ASP A 56 -3.35 0.14 7.38
C ASP A 56 -3.54 1.53 8.03
N SER A 57 -3.29 2.65 7.34
CA SER A 57 -3.54 3.97 7.96
C SER A 57 -3.55 5.16 6.98
N SER A 58 -4.23 6.25 7.36
CA SER A 58 -4.02 7.56 6.74
C SER A 58 -2.57 8.01 7.00
N PRO A 59 -1.92 8.70 6.04
CA PRO A 59 -0.52 9.10 6.20
C PRO A 59 -0.34 10.01 7.41
N LEU A 60 0.76 9.81 8.14
CA LEU A 60 1.18 10.79 9.14
C LEU A 60 1.95 11.92 8.44
N ILE A 61 1.68 13.18 8.83
CA ILE A 61 2.44 14.33 8.36
C ILE A 61 3.15 14.97 9.55
N THR A 62 4.45 15.16 9.42
CA THR A 62 5.31 15.84 10.39
C THR A 62 6.08 16.96 9.73
N MET A 63 6.52 17.93 10.52
CA MET A 63 7.29 19.09 10.08
C MET A 63 8.55 19.21 10.93
N GLU A 64 9.68 19.43 10.28
CA GLU A 64 10.95 19.72 10.93
C GLU A 64 11.69 20.91 10.33
N ARG A 65 12.64 21.45 11.11
CA ARG A 65 13.53 22.52 10.67
C ARG A 65 14.91 21.93 10.46
N LEU A 66 15.40 21.99 9.23
CA LEU A 66 16.71 21.50 8.85
C LEU A 66 17.82 22.41 9.42
N LYS A 67 19.04 21.86 9.48
CA LYS A 67 20.22 22.57 10.02
C LYS A 67 20.54 23.86 9.26
N ASN A 68 20.22 23.92 7.97
CA ASN A 68 20.39 25.11 7.12
C ASN A 68 19.27 26.16 7.33
N GLY A 69 18.30 25.91 8.21
CA GLY A 69 17.19 26.80 8.52
C GLY A 69 15.95 26.59 7.66
N GLU A 70 16.00 25.71 6.64
CA GLU A 70 14.86 25.36 5.80
C GLU A 70 13.82 24.55 6.58
N LYS A 71 12.54 24.69 6.22
CA LYS A 71 11.44 23.89 6.77
C LYS A 71 11.18 22.70 5.83
N GLN A 72 11.03 21.51 6.40
CA GLN A 72 10.75 20.29 5.64
C GLN A 72 9.55 19.54 6.22
N LEU A 73 8.59 19.23 5.35
CA LEU A 73 7.48 18.32 5.64
C LEU A 73 7.87 16.90 5.28
N MET A 74 7.48 15.96 6.13
CA MET A 74 7.61 14.53 5.90
C MET A 74 6.23 13.88 6.01
N CYS A 75 5.84 13.19 4.94
CA CYS A 75 4.67 12.33 4.93
C CYS A 75 5.11 10.86 5.03
N THR A 76 4.55 10.12 5.98
CA THR A 76 4.94 8.75 6.29
C THR A 76 3.74 7.79 6.19
N PRO A 77 3.49 7.22 4.99
CA PRO A 77 2.65 6.04 4.85
C PRO A 77 3.34 4.79 5.44
N GLU A 78 2.67 4.07 6.33
CA GLU A 78 3.15 2.80 6.89
C GLU A 78 2.12 1.68 6.72
N GLY A 79 2.61 0.44 6.59
CA GLY A 79 1.75 -0.75 6.53
C GLY A 79 1.06 -0.96 5.19
N TRP A 80 1.70 -0.57 4.08
CA TRP A 80 1.07 -0.63 2.75
C TRP A 80 1.53 -1.83 1.94
N PHE A 81 0.60 -2.51 1.29
CA PHE A 81 0.92 -3.48 0.25
C PHE A 81 -0.15 -3.46 -0.87
N PRO A 82 0.24 -3.50 -2.14
CA PRO A 82 1.61 -3.41 -2.68
C PRO A 82 2.23 -2.02 -2.45
N GLN A 83 3.43 -1.76 -2.99
CA GLN A 83 4.12 -0.48 -2.82
C GLN A 83 3.19 0.69 -3.19
N PRO A 84 2.93 1.65 -2.27
CA PRO A 84 2.02 2.75 -2.53
C PRO A 84 2.68 3.85 -3.37
N HIS A 85 1.87 4.59 -4.13
CA HIS A 85 2.28 5.83 -4.77
C HIS A 85 1.79 7.03 -3.96
N VAL A 86 2.72 7.91 -3.56
CA VAL A 86 2.44 9.06 -2.71
C VAL A 86 2.42 10.33 -3.54
N GLN A 87 1.31 11.04 -3.51
CA GLN A 87 1.12 12.34 -4.14
C GLN A 87 1.02 13.42 -3.07
N ARG A 88 1.61 14.58 -3.34
CA ARG A 88 1.48 15.77 -2.51
C ARG A 88 0.73 16.83 -3.29
N ARG A 89 -0.32 17.38 -2.68
CA ARG A 89 -1.16 18.41 -3.28
C ARG A 89 -1.07 19.69 -2.46
N ASP A 90 -0.88 20.81 -3.17
CA ASP A 90 -1.01 22.14 -2.60
C ASP A 90 -2.49 22.57 -2.50
N MET A 91 -2.74 23.83 -2.12
CA MET A 91 -4.11 24.34 -1.98
C MET A 91 -4.89 24.43 -3.29
N GLU A 92 -4.20 24.44 -4.43
CA GLU A 92 -4.81 24.41 -5.76
C GLU A 92 -5.02 22.97 -6.27
N GLU A 93 -4.87 21.97 -5.38
CA GLU A 93 -4.88 20.53 -5.68
C GLU A 93 -3.79 20.13 -6.70
N LYS A 94 -2.79 20.99 -6.90
CA LYS A 94 -1.75 20.76 -7.89
C LYS A 94 -0.70 19.83 -7.32
N THR A 95 -0.34 18.82 -8.10
CA THR A 95 0.71 17.88 -7.72
C THR A 95 2.07 18.59 -7.70
N THR A 96 2.72 18.57 -6.54
CA THR A 96 4.07 19.14 -6.40
C THR A 96 5.13 18.07 -6.68
N PRO A 97 6.20 18.39 -7.42
CA PRO A 97 7.27 17.43 -7.69
C PRO A 97 7.93 16.97 -6.38
N SER A 98 8.17 15.67 -6.26
CA SER A 98 8.93 15.08 -5.16
C SER A 98 10.35 15.62 -5.12
N VAL A 99 10.83 16.02 -3.93
CA VAL A 99 12.25 16.34 -3.73
C VAL A 99 13.04 15.05 -3.44
N SER A 100 12.46 14.14 -2.65
CA SER A 100 13.02 12.81 -2.38
C SER A 100 11.98 11.90 -1.71
N GLU A 101 12.09 10.59 -1.95
CA GLU A 101 11.32 9.53 -1.29
C GLU A 101 12.27 8.44 -0.81
N VAL A 102 12.03 7.93 0.40
CA VAL A 102 12.72 6.75 0.93
C VAL A 102 11.69 5.64 1.09
N LEU A 103 12.02 4.47 0.55
CA LEU A 103 11.18 3.28 0.61
C LEU A 103 11.86 2.22 1.47
N THR A 104 11.13 1.70 2.45
CA THR A 104 11.57 0.57 3.27
C THR A 104 10.51 -0.53 3.22
N GLN A 105 10.94 -1.78 3.12
CA GLN A 105 10.05 -2.94 3.19
C GLN A 105 10.35 -3.74 4.46
N GLY A 106 9.32 -3.96 5.28
CA GLY A 106 9.42 -4.74 6.50
C GLY A 106 9.40 -6.26 6.26
N GLY A 107 9.68 -7.03 7.31
CA GLY A 107 9.74 -8.51 7.23
C GLY A 107 8.42 -9.20 6.86
N GLN A 108 7.28 -8.51 6.94
CA GLN A 108 5.97 -8.99 6.49
C GLN A 108 5.64 -8.52 5.06
N GLY A 109 6.61 -8.03 4.30
CA GLY A 109 6.40 -7.54 2.93
C GLY A 109 5.72 -6.16 2.84
N LEU A 110 5.29 -5.58 3.97
CA LEU A 110 4.65 -4.27 4.03
C LEU A 110 5.66 -3.13 3.79
N PHE A 111 5.22 -2.12 3.04
CA PHE A 111 6.00 -0.94 2.71
C PHE A 111 5.75 0.20 3.68
N GLN A 112 6.83 0.89 4.00
CA GLN A 112 6.86 2.22 4.60
C GLN A 112 7.51 3.17 3.60
N VAL A 113 6.86 4.30 3.36
CA VAL A 113 7.38 5.37 2.50
C VAL A 113 7.63 6.60 3.38
N GLU A 114 8.71 7.31 3.13
CA GLU A 114 8.96 8.63 3.70
C GLU A 114 9.10 9.61 2.54
N ALA A 115 8.12 10.49 2.42
CA ALA A 115 7.97 11.42 1.32
C ALA A 115 8.26 12.84 1.81
N PHE A 116 9.34 13.45 1.31
CA PHE A 116 9.82 14.75 1.80
C PHE A 116 9.42 15.92 0.89
N LEU A 117 9.16 17.07 1.49
CA LEU A 117 8.83 18.33 0.80
C LEU A 117 9.49 19.53 1.50
N LEU A 118 10.31 20.29 0.77
CA LEU A 118 10.84 21.56 1.26
C LEU A 118 9.77 22.65 1.15
N VAL A 119 9.53 23.36 2.26
CA VAL A 119 8.55 24.45 2.31
C VAL A 119 9.24 25.77 2.02
N THR A 120 9.10 26.24 0.78
CA THR A 120 9.73 27.47 0.30
C THR A 120 8.80 28.70 0.33
N ASN A 121 7.48 28.49 0.41
CA ASN A 121 6.49 29.56 0.45
C ASN A 121 5.43 29.33 1.54
N ILE A 122 5.36 30.25 2.50
CA ILE A 122 4.47 30.20 3.67
C ILE A 122 3.04 30.65 3.31
N SER A 123 2.82 31.19 2.11
CA SER A 123 1.46 31.49 1.61
C SER A 123 0.65 30.21 1.33
N VAL A 124 1.27 29.03 1.36
CA VAL A 124 0.57 27.74 1.38
C VAL A 124 0.01 27.54 2.79
N MET A 125 -1.30 27.49 2.96
CA MET A 125 -1.95 27.38 4.27
C MET A 125 -2.06 25.93 4.73
N TYR A 126 -2.17 24.98 3.80
CA TYR A 126 -2.13 23.55 4.09
C TYR A 126 -1.46 22.73 2.98
N VAL A 127 -0.90 21.57 3.35
CA VAL A 127 -0.35 20.57 2.45
C VAL A 127 -1.10 19.26 2.64
N THR A 128 -1.49 18.64 1.54
CA THR A 128 -2.19 17.36 1.54
C THR A 128 -1.25 16.26 1.05
N CYS A 129 -1.12 15.19 1.83
CA CYS A 129 -0.50 13.94 1.39
C CYS A 129 -1.60 12.95 1.04
N ALA A 130 -1.58 12.45 -0.19
CA ALA A 130 -2.56 11.50 -0.72
C ALA A 130 -1.84 10.24 -1.21
N ILE A 131 -2.40 9.07 -0.88
CA ILE A 131 -1.89 7.77 -1.25
C ILE A 131 -2.94 7.10 -2.13
N ASN A 132 -2.54 6.78 -3.36
CA ASN A 132 -3.41 6.13 -4.33
C ASN A 132 -3.07 4.63 -4.42
N PRO A 133 -3.92 3.75 -3.87
CA PRO A 133 -3.72 2.31 -4.02
C PRO A 133 -4.16 1.83 -5.40
N LEU A 134 -3.62 0.68 -5.85
CA LEU A 134 -4.00 0.05 -7.12
C LEU A 134 -5.48 -0.38 -7.13
N LEU A 135 -5.98 -0.91 -6.00
CA LEU A 135 -7.40 -1.13 -5.79
C LEU A 135 -7.80 -0.56 -4.42
N GLY A 136 -9.01 0.02 -4.35
CA GLY A 136 -9.53 0.62 -3.13
C GLY A 136 -9.75 2.13 -3.25
N LYS A 137 -9.87 2.81 -2.11
CA LYS A 137 -10.09 4.26 -2.04
C LYS A 137 -8.80 4.96 -1.64
N GLU A 138 -8.58 6.15 -2.19
CA GLU A 138 -7.50 7.06 -1.79
C GLU A 138 -7.51 7.29 -0.27
N LYS A 139 -6.33 7.34 0.33
CA LYS A 139 -6.13 7.77 1.72
C LYS A 139 -5.37 9.07 1.72
N MET A 140 -5.80 10.02 2.55
CA MET A 140 -5.16 11.33 2.60
C MET A 140 -5.08 11.87 4.02
N ALA A 141 -4.12 12.76 4.23
CA ALA A 141 -4.00 13.60 5.41
C ALA A 141 -3.64 15.02 4.98
N THR A 142 -4.04 16.00 5.78
CA THR A 142 -3.79 17.41 5.51
C THR A 142 -3.13 18.04 6.73
N PHE A 143 -2.10 18.84 6.50
CA PHE A 143 -1.34 19.54 7.54
C PHE A 143 -1.44 21.04 7.32
N SER A 144 -1.82 21.79 8.36
CA SER A 144 -1.87 23.25 8.30
C SER A 144 -0.51 23.86 8.67
N LEU A 145 -0.02 24.76 7.83
CA LEU A 145 1.21 25.52 8.07
C LEU A 145 1.00 26.70 9.04
N SER A 146 -0.24 27.06 9.37
CA SER A 146 -0.57 28.14 10.31
C SER A 146 -0.16 27.86 11.76
N ASP A 147 0.04 26.59 12.10
CA ASP A 147 0.20 26.14 13.48
C ASP A 147 1.70 26.03 13.89
N TRP A 148 2.65 26.48 13.03
CA TRP A 148 4.10 26.27 13.18
C TRP A 148 5.02 27.40 12.68
#